data_AF-A0A5S4FH17-F1
#
_entry.id   AF-A0A5S4FH17-F1
#
_cell.length_a   1.000
_cell.length_b   1.000
_cell.length_c   1.000
_cell.angle_alpha   90.00
_cell.angle_beta   90.00
_cell.angle_gamma   90.00
#
_symmetry.space_group_name_H-M   'P 1'
#
loop_
_entity.id
_entity.type
_entity.pdbx_description
1 polymer ?
#
loop_
_entity_poly.entity_id
_entity_poly.type
_entity_poly.pdbx_seq_one_letter_code
_entity_poly.pdbx_strand_id
1 'polypeptide(L)'
;MRITTTDQAYHLDSGHYRLTVSRTDPSAELEGWMTLSLIASVGTASGRDETYETFPAVLAGHGNGVIFDFPQRTTQWETKTVRLTCTPETIALEVRVEGDGVLGDVTLMGGRAVLNSRAAGMFR
;
A
#
# COMPACT_ATOMS: atom_id res chain seq x y z
N MET A 1 -19.50 3.45 4.08
CA MET A 1 -18.49 2.65 3.37
C MET A 1 -18.76 1.18 3.63
N ARG A 2 -18.75 0.34 2.60
CA ARG A 2 -19.06 -1.09 2.67
C ARG A 2 -17.81 -1.88 2.32
N ILE A 3 -17.48 -2.88 3.14
CA ILE A 3 -16.42 -3.83 2.87
C ILE A 3 -17.00 -5.24 2.71
N THR A 4 -16.52 -5.97 1.71
CA THR A 4 -16.82 -7.40 1.51
C THR A 4 -15.50 -8.14 1.39
N THR A 5 -15.39 -9.30 2.01
CA THR A 5 -14.16 -10.08 2.04
C THR A 5 -14.34 -11.40 1.31
N THR A 6 -13.37 -11.75 0.48
CA THR A 6 -13.21 -13.08 -0.10
C THR A 6 -11.88 -13.67 0.37
N ASP A 7 -11.60 -14.92 0.01
CA ASP A 7 -10.30 -15.53 0.32
C ASP A 7 -9.12 -14.79 -0.33
N GLN A 8 -9.37 -14.09 -1.44
CA GLN A 8 -8.32 -13.47 -2.25
C GLN A 8 -8.22 -11.95 -2.06
N ALA A 9 -9.30 -11.29 -1.62
CA ALA A 9 -9.32 -9.83 -1.58
C ALA A 9 -10.30 -9.25 -0.56
N TYR A 10 -10.05 -7.99 -0.20
CA TYR A 10 -11.05 -7.10 0.36
C TYR A 10 -11.59 -6.19 -0.75
N HIS A 11 -12.91 -6.11 -0.87
CA HIS A 11 -13.58 -5.20 -1.78
C HIS A 11 -14.22 -4.08 -0.97
N LEU A 12 -13.79 -2.86 -1.25
CA LEU A 12 -14.24 -1.66 -0.59
C LEU A 12 -15.04 -0.80 -1.56
N ASP A 13 -16.27 -0.45 -1.17
CA ASP A 13 -17.10 0.52 -1.86
C ASP A 13 -17.37 1.70 -0.91
N SER A 14 -16.82 2.86 -1.26
CA SER A 14 -16.99 4.09 -0.49
C SER A 14 -18.23 4.90 -0.88
N GLY A 15 -18.85 4.58 -2.03
CA GLY A 15 -19.83 5.42 -2.73
C GLY A 15 -19.18 6.40 -3.73
N HIS A 16 -17.89 6.72 -3.56
CA HIS A 16 -17.13 7.61 -4.45
C HIS A 16 -16.08 6.85 -5.27
N TYR A 17 -15.55 5.76 -4.71
CA TYR A 17 -14.59 4.90 -5.39
C TYR A 17 -14.79 3.44 -4.97
N ARG A 18 -14.26 2.55 -5.81
CA ARG A 18 -14.16 1.12 -5.51
C ARG A 18 -12.71 0.70 -5.50
N LEU A 19 -12.32 0.02 -4.43
CA LEU A 19 -10.96 -0.42 -4.21
C LEU A 19 -10.95 -1.92 -3.92
N THR A 20 -10.15 -2.67 -4.66
CA THR A 20 -9.87 -4.08 -4.38
C THR A 20 -8.48 -4.18 -3.77
N VAL A 21 -8.39 -4.60 -2.52
CA VAL A 21 -7.12 -4.84 -1.82
C VAL A 21 -6.82 -6.33 -1.86
N SER A 22 -5.68 -6.71 -2.44
CA SER A 22 -5.26 -8.11 -2.48
C SER A 22 -4.90 -8.61 -1.08
N ARG A 23 -5.27 -9.87 -0.79
CA ARG A 23 -4.86 -10.60 0.42
C ARG A 23 -3.66 -11.50 0.18
N THR A 24 -3.25 -11.68 -1.08
CA THR A 24 -2.14 -12.55 -1.49
C THR A 24 -0.92 -11.77 -1.93
N ASP A 25 -1.11 -10.53 -2.37
CA ASP A 25 -0.06 -9.67 -2.91
C ASP A 25 -0.12 -8.29 -2.26
N PRO A 26 1.01 -7.57 -2.13
CA PRO A 26 1.04 -6.21 -1.63
C PRO A 26 0.53 -5.24 -2.72
N SER A 27 -0.74 -5.35 -3.09
CA SER A 27 -1.34 -4.51 -4.13
C SER A 27 -2.77 -4.11 -3.82
N ALA A 28 -3.18 -2.97 -4.38
CA ALA A 28 -4.56 -2.53 -4.39
C ALA A 28 -4.94 -1.95 -5.76
N GLU A 29 -6.10 -2.33 -6.27
CA GLU A 29 -6.65 -1.82 -7.52
C GLU A 29 -7.75 -0.82 -7.24
N LEU A 30 -7.54 0.42 -7.69
CA LEU A 30 -8.59 1.42 -7.81
C LEU A 30 -9.32 1.17 -9.14
N GLU A 31 -10.55 0.67 -9.04
CA GLU A 31 -11.30 0.09 -10.17
C GLU A 31 -11.34 1.06 -11.36
N GLY A 32 -10.85 0.60 -12.52
CA GLY A 32 -10.87 1.36 -13.77
C GLY A 32 -9.78 2.43 -13.90
N TRP A 33 -8.82 2.52 -12.97
CA TRP A 33 -7.80 3.59 -12.99
C TRP A 33 -6.37 3.07 -12.87
N MET A 34 -6.03 2.46 -11.74
CA MET A 34 -4.65 2.06 -11.48
C MET A 34 -4.56 0.88 -10.50
N THR A 35 -3.51 0.09 -10.67
CA THR A 35 -3.07 -0.88 -9.67
C THR A 35 -1.87 -0.30 -8.95
N LEU A 36 -1.99 -0.12 -7.64
CA LEU A 36 -0.95 0.30 -6.73
C LEU A 36 -0.11 -0.91 -6.32
N SER A 37 1.21 -0.79 -6.43
CA SER A 37 2.17 -1.63 -5.73
C SER A 37 2.42 -1.03 -4.35
N LEU A 38 2.07 -1.78 -3.31
CA LEU A 38 2.17 -1.38 -1.91
C LEU A 38 3.50 -1.84 -1.29
N ILE A 39 4.54 -1.89 -2.10
CA ILE A 39 5.93 -2.09 -1.70
C ILE A 39 6.59 -0.73 -1.58
N ALA A 40 7.18 -0.44 -0.42
CA ALA A 40 7.93 0.77 -0.18
C ALA A 40 9.39 0.42 0.15
N SER A 41 10.31 1.33 -0.17
CA SER A 41 11.71 1.26 0.28
C SER A 41 12.02 2.53 1.05
N VAL A 42 12.61 2.37 2.23
CA VAL A 42 12.97 3.48 3.12
C VAL A 42 14.46 3.37 3.39
N GLY A 43 15.30 3.98 2.56
CA GLY A 43 16.75 3.95 2.75
C GLY A 43 17.17 4.62 4.06
N THR A 44 18.36 4.27 4.52
CA THR A 44 19.08 5.01 5.57
C THR A 44 20.21 5.80 4.94
N ALA A 45 20.77 6.78 5.65
CA ALA A 45 21.99 7.46 5.20
C ALA A 45 23.18 6.48 5.00
N SER A 46 23.13 5.31 5.62
CA SER A 46 24.15 4.26 5.54
C SER A 46 23.91 3.21 4.45
N GLY A 47 22.72 3.14 3.85
CA GLY A 47 22.43 2.07 2.89
C GLY A 47 21.04 2.08 2.28
N ARG A 48 20.89 1.29 1.23
CA ARG A 48 19.60 1.06 0.56
C ARG A 48 18.77 0.05 1.31
N ASP A 49 17.48 0.31 1.35
CA ASP A 49 16.48 -0.59 1.88
C ASP A 49 15.92 -1.50 0.80
N GLU A 50 15.94 -2.80 1.07
CA GLU A 50 15.43 -3.82 0.17
C GLU A 50 14.31 -4.59 0.86
N THR A 51 13.11 -4.51 0.29
CA THR A 51 11.99 -5.37 0.69
C THR A 51 12.18 -6.76 0.08
N TYR A 52 12.44 -7.76 0.90
CA TYR A 52 12.64 -9.13 0.44
C TYR A 52 11.47 -10.07 0.77
N GLU A 53 10.50 -9.63 1.57
CA GLU A 53 9.28 -10.38 1.84
C GLU A 53 8.11 -9.45 2.16
N THR A 54 6.92 -9.80 1.68
CA THR A 54 5.67 -9.11 1.98
C THR A 54 4.65 -10.07 2.53
N PHE A 55 3.97 -9.67 3.59
CA PHE A 55 2.96 -10.50 4.24
C PHE A 55 1.55 -10.15 3.75
N PRO A 56 0.56 -11.05 3.93
CA PRO A 56 -0.84 -10.76 3.65
C PRO A 56 -1.33 -9.48 4.33
N ALA A 57 -2.23 -8.78 3.65
CA ALA A 57 -2.86 -7.58 4.19
C ALA A 57 -3.64 -7.87 5.49
N VAL A 58 -3.47 -7.02 6.49
CA VAL A 58 -4.19 -7.06 7.76
C VAL A 58 -5.21 -5.92 7.80
N LEU A 59 -6.49 -6.24 7.99
CA LEU A 59 -7.51 -5.24 8.27
C LEU A 59 -7.33 -4.72 9.71
N ALA A 60 -6.62 -3.60 9.86
CA ALA A 60 -6.19 -3.06 11.15
C ALA A 60 -7.27 -2.20 11.85
N GLY A 61 -8.27 -1.71 11.10
CA GLY A 61 -9.33 -0.90 11.68
C GLY A 61 -10.52 -0.71 10.76
N HIS A 62 -11.70 -0.60 11.37
CA HIS A 62 -12.98 -0.36 10.70
C HIS A 62 -13.84 0.56 11.59
N GLY A 63 -14.05 1.81 11.16
CA GLY A 63 -14.74 2.87 11.90
C GLY A 63 -15.11 4.04 10.98
N ASN A 64 -14.62 5.26 11.27
CA ASN A 64 -14.74 6.40 10.34
C ASN A 64 -13.94 6.23 9.03
N GLY A 65 -13.21 5.13 8.89
CA GLY A 65 -12.44 4.71 7.72
C GLY A 65 -12.09 3.22 7.81
N VAL A 66 -11.43 2.70 6.78
CA VAL A 66 -10.92 1.33 6.69
C VAL A 66 -9.40 1.42 6.58
N ILE A 67 -8.69 0.67 7.42
CA ILE A 67 -7.23 0.69 7.46
C ILE A 67 -6.71 -0.70 7.13
N PHE A 68 -5.83 -0.79 6.14
CA PHE A 68 -5.09 -2.00 5.80
C PHE A 68 -3.61 -1.80 6.09
N ASP A 69 -3.02 -2.74 6.81
CA ASP A 69 -1.57 -2.82 7.01
C ASP A 69 -0.99 -3.93 6.15
N PHE A 70 0.15 -3.65 5.53
CA PHE A 70 0.95 -4.57 4.74
C PHE A 70 2.32 -4.66 5.41
N PRO A 71 2.50 -5.60 6.35
CA PRO A 71 3.79 -5.83 6.97
C PRO A 71 4.80 -6.34 5.93
N GLN A 72 6.05 -5.92 6.06
CA GLN A 72 7.13 -6.25 5.13
C GLN A 72 8.42 -6.57 5.90
N ARG A 73 9.19 -7.56 5.43
CA ARG A 73 10.58 -7.74 5.88
C ARG A 73 11.51 -6.94 4.98
N THR A 74 12.51 -6.34 5.62
CA THR A 74 13.38 -5.39 4.96
C THR A 74 14.78 -5.41 5.55
N THR A 75 15.77 -4.94 4.79
CA THR A 75 17.18 -5.04 5.18
C THR A 75 17.63 -3.98 6.18
N GLN A 76 16.96 -2.82 6.24
CA GLN A 76 17.41 -1.67 7.04
C GLN A 76 16.63 -1.44 8.34
N TRP A 77 15.45 -2.06 8.50
CA TRP A 77 14.55 -1.77 9.61
C TRP A 77 14.12 -3.05 10.31
N GLU A 78 13.92 -2.96 11.62
CA GLU A 78 13.40 -4.06 12.44
C GLU A 78 11.96 -4.38 12.05
N THR A 79 11.16 -3.33 11.84
CA THR A 79 9.80 -3.44 11.32
C THR A 79 9.56 -2.46 10.20
N LYS A 80 8.81 -2.88 9.17
CA LYS A 80 8.29 -2.01 8.13
C LYS A 80 6.86 -2.40 7.80
N THR A 81 5.97 -1.41 7.77
CA THR A 81 4.57 -1.59 7.40
C THR A 81 4.17 -0.49 6.42
N VAL A 82 3.62 -0.88 5.28
CA VAL A 82 2.88 0.05 4.42
C VAL A 82 1.43 0.06 4.87
N ARG A 83 0.85 1.23 5.09
CA ARG A 83 -0.53 1.40 5.55
C ARG A 83 -1.36 2.11 4.50
N LEU A 84 -2.52 1.54 4.20
CA LEU A 84 -3.55 2.16 3.37
C LEU A 84 -4.73 2.58 4.25
N THR A 85 -4.95 3.89 4.36
CA THR A 85 -6.11 4.45 5.06
C THR A 85 -7.13 4.92 4.04
N CYS A 86 -8.30 4.30 4.07
CA CYS A 86 -9.41 4.57 3.17
C CYS A 86 -10.51 5.32 3.93
N THR A 87 -10.89 6.50 3.44
CA THR A 87 -12.05 7.26 3.92
C THR A 87 -13.12 7.27 2.81
N PRO A 88 -14.31 7.88 3.02
CA PRO A 88 -15.28 7.98 1.94
C PRO A 88 -14.74 8.64 0.66
N GLU A 89 -13.83 9.62 0.81
CA GLU A 89 -13.38 10.48 -0.29
C GLU A 89 -11.89 10.31 -0.65
N THR A 90 -11.09 9.75 0.25
CA THR A 90 -9.62 9.73 0.08
C THR A 90 -9.04 8.36 0.36
N ILE A 91 -7.96 8.05 -0.36
CA ILE A 91 -7.06 6.95 -0.09
C ILE A 91 -5.71 7.57 0.27
N ALA A 92 -5.25 7.33 1.49
CA ALA A 92 -3.95 7.77 1.96
C ALA A 92 -3.01 6.57 2.11
N LEU A 93 -1.77 6.74 1.65
CA LEU A 93 -0.71 5.75 1.77
C LEU A 93 0.37 6.29 2.72
N GLU A 94 0.77 5.47 3.68
CA GLU A 94 1.87 5.76 4.60
C GLU A 94 2.85 4.57 4.62
N VAL A 95 4.13 4.84 4.84
CA VAL A 95 5.09 3.81 5.26
C VAL A 95 5.53 4.12 6.68
N ARG A 96 5.60 3.09 7.51
CA ARG A 96 6.06 3.15 8.89
C ARG A 96 7.22 2.20 9.06
N VAL A 97 8.29 2.67 9.67
CA VAL A 97 9.48 1.88 9.98
C VAL A 97 9.85 2.07 11.44
N GLU A 98 10.36 1.01 12.06
CA GLU A 98 10.98 1.05 13.38
C GLU A 98 12.37 0.41 13.29
N GLY A 99 13.33 1.00 14.00
CA GLY A 99 14.73 0.61 14.00
C GLY A 99 15.64 1.81 14.15
N ASP A 100 16.93 1.61 13.87
CA ASP A 100 17.98 2.60 14.04
C ASP A 100 18.49 3.15 12.70
N GLY A 101 18.83 4.44 12.70
CA GLY A 101 19.45 5.10 11.56
C GLY A 101 18.78 6.41 11.18
N VAL A 102 19.49 7.23 10.42
CA VAL A 102 18.94 8.47 9.86
C VAL A 102 18.23 8.12 8.56
N LEU A 103 16.96 8.54 8.43
CA LEU A 103 16.17 8.37 7.20
C LEU A 103 16.90 8.99 6.00
N GLY A 104 17.04 8.20 4.94
CA GLY A 104 17.53 8.63 3.64
C GLY A 104 16.39 8.76 2.63
N ASP A 105 16.62 8.26 1.42
CA ASP A 105 15.62 8.28 0.35
C ASP A 105 14.42 7.39 0.68
N VAL A 106 13.22 7.92 0.45
CA VAL A 106 11.96 7.19 0.60
C VAL A 106 11.31 7.03 -0.76
N THR A 107 11.13 5.78 -1.18
CA THR A 107 10.39 5.43 -2.39
C THR A 107 9.05 4.85 -1.98
N LEU A 108 8.00 5.60 -2.29
CA LEU A 108 6.60 5.20 -2.13
C LEU A 108 5.98 5.00 -3.51
N MET A 109 4.99 4.12 -3.58
CA MET A 109 4.13 3.92 -4.75
C MET A 109 4.91 3.49 -6.00
N GLY A 110 5.01 2.17 -6.18
CA GLY A 110 5.10 1.61 -7.53
C GLY A 110 3.70 1.39 -8.08
N GLY A 111 3.56 1.12 -9.36
CA GLY A 111 2.26 0.75 -9.89
C GLY A 111 2.18 0.68 -11.39
N ARG A 112 1.00 0.33 -11.85
CA ARG A 112 0.60 0.38 -13.25
C ARG A 112 -0.65 1.23 -13.34
N ALA A 113 -0.62 2.27 -14.16
CA ALA A 113 -1.75 3.16 -14.34
C ALA A 113 -2.08 3.34 -15.81
N VAL A 114 -3.36 3.61 -16.08
CA VAL A 114 -3.84 4.21 -17.33
C VAL A 114 -4.54 5.50 -16.93
N LEU A 115 -3.91 6.63 -17.24
CA LEU A 115 -4.42 7.94 -16.86
C LEU A 115 -5.50 8.40 -17.86
N ASN A 116 -6.38 9.31 -17.42
CA ASN A 116 -7.39 9.93 -18.31
C ASN A 116 -6.76 10.70 -19.49
N SER A 117 -5.47 11.05 -19.40
CA SER A 117 -4.67 11.61 -20.50
C SER A 117 -4.23 10.57 -21.54
N ARG A 118 -4.61 9.30 -21.35
CA ARG A 118 -4.16 8.12 -22.11
C ARG A 118 -2.70 7.74 -21.92
N ALA A 119 -1.97 8.41 -21.03
CA ALA A 119 -0.66 7.94 -20.61
C ALA A 119 -0.82 6.60 -19.85
N ALA A 120 -0.02 5.61 -20.23
CA ALA A 120 0.01 4.30 -19.58
C ALA A 120 1.45 3.86 -19.34
N GLY A 121 1.71 3.18 -18.22
CA GLY A 121 3.05 2.72 -17.89
C GLY A 121 3.13 1.99 -16.56
N MET A 122 4.30 1.39 -16.32
CA MET A 122 4.72 0.94 -15.00
C MET A 122 5.69 1.94 -14.40
N PHE A 123 5.52 2.25 -13.14
CA PHE A 123 6.39 3.14 -12.39
C PHE A 123 6.83 2.45 -11.08
N ARG A 124 8.03 2.80 -10.64
CA ARG A 124 8.62 2.44 -9.37
C ARG A 124 9.34 3.67 -8.84
#